data_AF-F9PQR5-F1
#
_entry.id   AF-F9PQR5-F1
#
_cell.length_a   1.000
_cell.length_b   1.000
_cell.length_c   1.000
_cell.angle_alpha   90.00
_cell.angle_beta   90.00
_cell.angle_gamma   90.00
#
_symmetry.space_group_name_H-M   'P 1'
#
loop_
_entity.id
_entity.type
_entity.pdbx_description
1 polymer ?
#
loop_
_entity_poly.entity_id
_entity_poly.type
_entity_poly.pdbx_seq_one_letter_code
_entity_poly.pdbx_strand_id
1 'polypeptide(L)' 'MLSELYIRNLAIVDEIKISFTEGLNILTGETGTGKSIIIGAISLLCGGRANTSSIGKRSDNAYVEGVFFFLIMMKKF' A
#
# COMPACT_ATOMS: atom_id res chain seq x y z
N MET A 1 9.18 7.36 -6.65
CA MET A 1 7.71 7.48 -6.65
C MET A 1 7.10 6.10 -6.52
N LEU A 2 6.06 5.93 -5.69
CA LEU A 2 5.27 4.69 -5.63
C LEU A 2 4.52 4.51 -6.96
N SER A 3 4.75 3.40 -7.65
CA SER A 3 4.14 3.07 -8.94
C SER A 3 3.04 2.02 -8.79
N GLU A 4 3.24 1.04 -7.92
CA GLU A 4 2.26 -0.01 -7.66
C GLU A 4 2.18 -0.28 -6.17
N LEU A 5 0.97 -0.57 -5.70
CA LEU A 5 0.68 -1.08 -4.37
C LEU A 5 -0.10 -2.38 -4.51
N TYR A 6 0.40 -3.43 -3.89
CA TYR A 6 -0.26 -4.72 -3.77
C TYR A 6 -0.52 -5.02 -2.31
N ILE A 7 -1.76 -5.40 -1.99
CA ILE A 7 -2.23 -5.72 -0.65
C ILE A 7 -2.89 -7.08 -0.70
N ARG A 8 -2.55 -7.96 0.26
CA ARG A 8 -3.21 -9.26 0.41
C ARG A 8 -3.49 -9.56 1.87
N ASN A 9 -4.69 -10.05 2.15
CA ASN A 9 -5.16 -10.50 3.47
C ASN A 9 -5.00 -9.44 4.57
N LEU A 10 -5.24 -8.16 4.26
CA LEU A 10 -5.11 -7.04 5.19
C LEU A 10 -6.49 -6.50 5.59
N ALA A 11 -6.79 -6.52 6.89
CA ALA A 11 -8.08 -6.16 7.45
C ALA A 11 -9.25 -6.93 6.79
N ILE A 12 -10.15 -6.24 6.10
CA ILE A 12 -11.27 -6.85 5.36
C ILE A 12 -10.95 -7.13 3.89
N VAL A 13 -9.74 -6.80 3.44
CA VAL A 13 -9.32 -6.94 2.05
C VAL A 13 -8.64 -8.29 1.86
N ASP A 14 -9.21 -9.09 0.97
CA ASP A 14 -8.57 -10.33 0.50
C ASP A 14 -7.40 -10.00 -0.44
N GLU A 15 -7.63 -9.16 -1.45
CA GLU A 15 -6.61 -8.76 -2.42
C GLU A 15 -6.96 -7.42 -3.09
N ILE A 16 -5.98 -6.51 -3.18
CA ILE A 16 -6.07 -5.25 -3.94
C ILE A 16 -4.76 -5.03 -4.70
N LYS A 17 -4.88 -4.61 -5.96
CA LYS A 17 -3.77 -4.08 -6.77
C LYS A 17 -4.11 -2.69 -7.28
N ILE A 18 -3.23 -1.72 -7.02
CA ILE A 18 -3.40 -0.32 -7.43
C ILE A 18 -2.16 0.12 -8.19
N SER A 19 -2.37 0.75 -9.34
CA SER A 19 -1.34 1.47 -10.09
C SER A 19 -1.49 2.97 -9.85
N PHE A 20 -0.39 3.64 -9.54
CA PHE A 20 -0.34 5.08 -9.34
C PHE A 20 0.24 5.77 -10.57
N THR A 21 -0.29 6.94 -10.89
CA THR A 21 0.29 7.82 -11.91
C THR A 21 1.14 8.91 -11.28
N GLU A 22 1.92 9.62 -12.09
CA GLU A 22 2.60 10.83 -11.63
C GLU A 22 1.60 11.92 -11.19
N GLY A 23 2.04 12.80 -10.30
CA GLY A 23 1.24 13.91 -9.80
C GLY A 23 0.21 13.48 -8.74
N LEU A 24 -1.00 14.05 -8.84
CA LEU A 24 -2.07 13.88 -7.84
C LEU A 24 -2.95 12.67 -8.17
N ASN A 25 -2.94 11.67 -7.30
CA ASN A 25 -3.86 10.53 -7.36
C ASN A 25 -5.01 10.77 -6.37
N ILE A 26 -6.25 10.86 -6.85
CA ILE A 26 -7.43 11.12 -6.02
C ILE A 26 -8.14 9.79 -5.73
N LEU A 27 -8.17 9.41 -4.44
CA LEU A 27 -8.90 8.23 -3.98
C LEU A 27 -10.27 8.62 -3.44
N THR A 28 -11.34 8.20 -4.12
CA THR A 28 -12.73 8.52 -3.76
C THR A 28 -13.50 7.31 -3.20
N GLY A 29 -14.71 7.54 -2.72
CA GLY A 29 -15.65 6.51 -2.25
C GLY A 29 -16.36 6.96 -0.96
N GLU A 30 -17.33 6.17 -0.49
CA GLU A 30 -18.02 6.41 0.78
C GLU A 30 -17.19 5.98 2.00
N THR A 31 -17.69 6.20 3.22
CA THR A 31 -17.13 5.62 4.45
C THR A 31 -17.16 4.09 4.39
N GLY A 32 -16.10 3.42 4.85
CA GLY A 32 -16.05 1.96 4.92
C GLY A 32 -15.66 1.25 3.61
N THR A 33 -15.47 1.97 2.51
CA THR A 33 -15.09 1.40 1.19
C THR A 33 -13.63 0.95 1.07
N GLY A 34 -12.83 1.02 2.15
CA GLY A 34 -11.44 0.53 2.15
C GLY A 34 -10.35 1.58 1.91
N LYS A 35 -10.70 2.87 1.80
CA LYS A 35 -9.68 3.95 1.66
C LYS A 35 -8.63 3.97 2.77
N SER A 36 -9.06 3.80 4.02
CA SER A 36 -8.13 3.77 5.17
C SER A 36 -7.19 2.56 5.12
N ILE A 37 -7.57 1.47 4.45
CA ILE A 37 -6.72 0.29 4.26
C ILE A 37 -5.57 0.61 3.32
N ILE A 38 -5.84 1.34 2.23
CA ILE A 38 -4.82 1.81 1.29
C ILE A 38 -3.84 2.74 2.00
N ILE A 39 -4.34 3.71 2.77
CA ILE A 39 -3.48 4.63 3.55
C ILE A 39 -2.65 3.86 4.60
N GLY A 40 -3.26 2.89 5.30
CA GLY A 40 -2.58 2.04 6.26
C GLY A 40 -1.47 1.19 5.61
N ALA A 41 -1.75 0.62 4.44
CA ALA A 41 -0.76 -0.14 3.67
C ALA A 41 0.44 0.72 3.24
N ILE A 42 0.21 1.93 2.74
CA ILE A 42 1.29 2.87 2.42
C ILE A 42 2.10 3.22 3.67
N SER A 43 1.45 3.42 4.82
CA SER A 43 2.14 3.65 6.08
C SER A 43 3.03 2.47 6.48
N LEU A 44 2.57 1.23 6.32
CA LEU A 44 3.36 0.02 6.57
C LEU A 44 4.58 -0.07 5.65
N LEU A 45 4.43 0.24 4.34
CA LEU A 45 5.56 0.28 3.41
C LEU A 45 6.64 1.28 3.82
N CYS A 46 6.24 2.39 4.45
CA CYS A 46 7.16 3.42 4.94
C CYS A 46 7.76 3.10 6.34
N GLY A 47 7.61 1.87 6.85
CA GLY A 47 8.13 1.46 8.15
C GLY A 47 7.21 1.78 9.33
N GLY A 48 5.92 2.04 9.07
CA GLY A 48 4.90 2.21 10.10
C GLY A 48 4.74 0.95 10.97
N ARG A 49 4.15 1.12 12.15
CA ARG A 49 3.97 0.03 13.12
C ARG A 49 3.01 -1.02 12.57
N ALA A 50 3.51 -2.24 12.39
CA ALA A 50 2.70 -3.40 12.09
C ALA A 50 1.98 -3.91 13.36
N ASN A 51 0.72 -4.31 13.22
CA ASN A 51 -0.07 -4.93 14.29
C ASN A 51 -0.71 -6.21 13.74
N THR A 52 -0.59 -7.34 14.44
CA THR A 52 -1.20 -8.60 14.02
C THR A 52 -2.72 -8.53 13.92
N SER A 53 -3.37 -7.59 14.63
CA SER A 53 -4.80 -7.34 14.49
C SER A 53 -5.23 -6.84 13.10
N SER A 54 -4.28 -6.38 12.27
CA SER A 54 -4.56 -6.01 10.88
C SER A 54 -4.49 -7.19 9.92
N ILE A 55 -4.07 -8.38 10.35
CA ILE A 55 -4.13 -9.59 9.52
C ILE A 55 -5.61 -9.97 9.36
N GLY A 56 -6.04 -10.26 8.13
CA GLY A 56 -7.41 -10.64 7.83
C GLY A 56 -7.80 -11.90 8.59
N LYS A 57 -9.04 -11.95 9.11
CA LYS A 57 -9.52 -13.02 10.01
C LYS A 57 -9.40 -14.45 9.47
N ARG A 58 -9.21 -14.61 8.16
CA ARG A 58 -9.17 -15.89 7.44
C ARG A 58 -7.76 -16.23 6.92
N SER A 59 -6.73 -15.54 7.39
CA SER A 59 -5.34 -15.73 6.96
C SER A 59 -4.40 -15.66 8.16
N ASP A 60 -3.31 -16.42 8.09
CA ASP A 60 -2.25 -16.38 9.11
C ASP A 60 -1.24 -15.26 8.86
N ASN A 61 -1.21 -14.72 7.65
CA ASN A 61 -0.28 -13.67 7.21
C ASN A 61 -0.98 -12.59 6.37
N ALA A 62 -0.42 -11.39 6.36
CA ALA A 62 -0.81 -10.29 5.48
C ALA A 62 0.41 -9.74 4.75
N TYR A 63 0.21 -9.30 3.51
CA TYR A 63 1.28 -8.78 2.66
C TYR A 63 0.93 -7.37 2.19
N VAL A 64 1.94 -6.51 2.23
CA VAL A 64 1.91 -5.20 1.57
C VAL A 64 3.20 -5.06 0.79
N GLU A 65 3.08 -4.86 -0.52
CA GLU A 65 4.21 -4.72 -1.43
C GLU A 65 4.07 -3.43 -2.22
N GLY A 66 5.19 -2.75 -2.44
CA GLY A 66 5.22 -1.49 -3.18
C GLY A 66 6.35 -1.49 -4.20
N VAL A 67 6.05 -1.09 -5.43
CA VAL A 67 7.06 -0.85 -6.47
C VAL A 67 7.37 0.64 -6.50
N PHE A 68 8.65 1.00 -6.35
CA PHE A 68 9.08 2.40 -6.38
C PHE A 68 10.06 2.65 -7.52
N PHE A 69 9.81 3.72 -8.30
CA PHE A 69 10.79 4.26 -9.22
C PHE A 69 11.72 5.23 -8.49
N PHE A 70 13.02 5.00 -8.59
CA PHE A 70 14.06 5.89 -8.08
C PHE A 70 14.82 6.52 -9.25
N LEU A 71 14.91 7.84 -9.25
CA LEU A 71 15.84 8.52 -10.15
C LEU A 71 17.22 8.51 -9.49
N ILE A 72 18.09 7.59 -9.90
CA ILE A 72 19.49 7.63 -9.50
C ILE A 72 20.19 8.66 -10.37
N MET A 73 20.48 9.83 -9.80
CA MET A 73 21.44 10.75 -10.40
C MET A 73 22.84 10.15 -10.17
N MET A 74 23.40 9.52 -11.21
CA MET A 74 24.82 9.18 -11.19
C MET A 74 25.61 10.49 -11.07
N LYS A 75 26.25 10.72 -9.92
CA LYS A 75 27.30 11.74 -9.81
C LYS A 75 28.39 11.36 -10.81
N LYS A 76 28.52 12.13 -11.88
CA LYS A 76 29.70 12.10 -12.75
C LYS A 76 30.90 12.40 -11.86
N PHE A 77 31.88 11.50 -11.87
CA PHE A 77 33.23 11.77 -11.39
C PHE A 77 33.90 12.77 -12.32
#